data_AF-C6A0V8-F1
#
_entry.id   AF-C6A0V8-F1
#
_cell.length_a   1.000
_cell.length_b   1.000
_cell.length_c   1.000
_cell.angle_alpha   90.00
_cell.angle_beta   90.00
_cell.angle_gamma   90.00
#
_symmetry.space_group_name_H-M   'P 1'
#
loop_
_entity.id
_entity.type
_entity.pdbx_description
1 polymer ?
#
loop_
_entity_poly.entity_id
_entity_poly.type
_entity_poly.pdbx_seq_one_letter_code
_entity_poly.pdbx_strand_id
1 'polypeptide(L)'
;MNALIIYVSIHHRNTEKVAKIMAKTLEAELTKPWEIKPEELLKYDLIGFGSGIYYWKHHRALFKLVESLPRMKGKKAFIFSTAGINIPFINHRKLRSALRKKGFEIVGEFSCRGWDTNGWLEKIGGISKEHPNEKDLENARRFAEKLKSMI
;
A
#
# COMPACT_ATOMS: atom_id res chain seq x y z
N MET A 1 13.35 10.86 10.17
CA MET A 1 12.87 10.50 8.81
C MET A 1 11.42 10.92 8.72
N ASN A 2 11.04 11.66 7.68
CA ASN A 2 9.64 11.98 7.43
C ASN A 2 9.05 10.95 6.47
N ALA A 3 8.00 10.24 6.92
CA ALA A 3 7.34 9.21 6.13
C ALA A 3 5.91 9.62 5.78
N LEU A 4 5.48 9.24 4.57
CA LEU A 4 4.11 9.40 4.10
C LEU A 4 3.57 8.04 3.66
N ILE A 5 2.33 7.73 4.01
CA ILE A 5 1.61 6.55 3.52
C ILE A 5 0.37 7.01 2.75
N ILE A 6 0.36 6.69 1.47
CA ILE A 6 -0.72 6.98 0.54
C ILE A 6 -1.49 5.70 0.28
N TYR A 7 -2.79 5.68 0.60
CA TYR A 7 -3.55 4.45 0.50
C TYR A 7 -4.98 4.57 -0.02
N VAL A 8 -5.47 3.47 -0.60
CA VAL A 8 -6.88 3.31 -0.99
C VAL A 8 -7.46 2.06 -0.36
N SER A 9 -8.57 2.21 0.36
CA SER A 9 -9.30 1.09 0.96
C SER A 9 -10.80 1.33 0.75
N ILE A 10 -11.42 0.54 -0.13
CA ILE A 10 -12.84 0.70 -0.48
C ILE A 10 -13.68 -0.34 0.24
N HIS A 11 -13.37 -1.63 0.07
CA HIS A 11 -14.13 -2.72 0.67
C HIS A 11 -13.58 -3.05 2.05
N HIS A 12 -14.46 -3.12 3.04
CA HIS A 12 -14.21 -3.64 4.40
C HIS A 12 -13.07 -2.96 5.17
N ARG A 13 -12.53 -1.85 4.66
CA ARG A 13 -11.43 -1.07 5.26
C ARG A 13 -10.18 -1.90 5.56
N ASN A 14 -9.97 -3.02 4.86
CA ASN A 14 -8.86 -3.94 5.09
C ASN A 14 -7.50 -3.25 5.01
N THR A 15 -7.24 -2.57 3.90
CA THR A 15 -5.97 -1.88 3.68
C THR A 15 -5.79 -0.71 4.63
N GLU A 16 -6.88 -0.07 5.05
CA GLU A 16 -6.82 1.00 6.04
C GLU A 16 -6.30 0.51 7.39
N LYS A 17 -6.72 -0.68 7.84
CA LYS A 17 -6.21 -1.27 9.09
C LYS A 17 -4.69 -1.45 9.02
N VAL A 18 -4.19 -2.01 7.92
CA VAL A 18 -2.75 -2.19 7.66
C VAL A 18 -2.02 -0.85 7.60
N ALA A 19 -2.56 0.13 6.86
CA ALA A 19 -1.97 1.45 6.71
C ALA A 19 -1.83 2.17 8.06
N LYS A 20 -2.84 2.08 8.94
CA LYS A 20 -2.81 2.66 10.30
C LYS A 20 -1.72 2.06 11.18
N ILE A 21 -1.53 0.74 11.13
CA ILE A 21 -0.46 0.07 11.88
C ILE A 21 0.91 0.50 11.38
N MET A 22 1.12 0.52 10.06
CA MET A 22 2.39 0.96 9.48
C MET A 22 2.66 2.44 9.79
N ALA A 23 1.64 3.29 9.69
CA ALA A 23 1.76 4.72 9.97
C ALA A 23 2.14 4.98 11.44
N LYS A 24 1.47 4.30 12.38
CA LYS A 24 1.82 4.39 13.81
C LYS A 24 3.27 3.98 14.06
N THR A 25 3.74 2.92 13.40
CA THR A 25 5.10 2.38 13.58
C THR A 25 6.18 3.30 12.99
N LEU A 26 5.91 3.85 11.80
CA LEU A 26 6.80 4.74 11.07
C LEU A 26 6.69 6.20 11.51
N GLU A 27 5.73 6.54 12.38
CA GLU A 27 5.34 7.92 12.69
C GLU A 27 5.03 8.71 11.42
N ALA A 28 4.34 8.04 10.48
CA ALA A 28 4.08 8.55 9.14
C ALA A 28 2.74 9.27 9.05
N GLU A 29 2.68 10.27 8.17
CA GLU A 29 1.41 10.87 7.74
C GLU A 29 0.61 9.88 6.89
N LEU A 30 -0.72 9.96 6.98
CA LEU A 30 -1.64 9.15 6.17
C LEU A 30 -2.50 10.05 5.29
N THR A 31 -2.55 9.75 4.00
CA THR A 31 -3.37 10.51 3.05
C THR A 31 -3.98 9.61 1.98
N LYS A 32 -5.01 10.12 1.28
CA LYS A 32 -5.53 9.52 0.06
C LYS A 32 -4.81 10.06 -1.17
N PRO A 33 -4.76 9.30 -2.28
CA PRO A 33 -4.11 9.77 -3.50
C PRO A 33 -4.71 11.06 -4.10
N TRP A 34 -5.96 11.41 -3.75
CA TRP A 34 -6.66 12.61 -4.21
C TRP A 34 -6.62 13.77 -3.21
N GLU A 35 -5.98 13.59 -2.05
CA GLU A 35 -5.89 14.59 -0.97
C GLU A 35 -4.49 15.21 -0.88
N ILE A 36 -3.56 14.83 -1.76
CA ILE A 36 -2.19 15.32 -1.76
C ILE A 36 -1.78 15.79 -3.15
N LYS A 37 -1.06 16.91 -3.22
CA LYS A 37 -0.47 17.37 -4.47
C LYS A 37 0.81 16.60 -4.79
N PRO A 38 1.07 16.23 -6.06
CA PRO A 38 2.25 15.47 -6.47
C PRO A 38 3.59 16.00 -5.94
N GLU A 39 3.76 17.32 -5.88
CA GLU A 39 5.01 17.97 -5.48
C GLU A 39 5.26 17.84 -3.98
N GLU A 40 4.22 17.65 -3.18
CA GLU A 40 4.35 17.52 -1.72
C GLU A 40 5.06 16.24 -1.31
N LEU A 41 5.03 15.20 -2.16
CA LEU A 41 5.76 13.95 -1.92
C LEU A 41 7.28 14.16 -1.86
N LEU A 42 7.81 15.25 -2.43
CA LEU A 42 9.24 15.57 -2.39
C LEU A 42 9.75 15.89 -0.97
N LYS A 43 8.84 16.28 -0.06
CA LYS A 43 9.16 16.61 1.35
C LYS A 43 9.47 15.38 2.20
N TYR A 44 9.13 14.19 1.73
CA TYR A 44 9.24 12.94 2.47
C TYR A 44 10.46 12.12 2.03
N ASP A 45 11.04 11.40 2.98
CA ASP A 45 12.19 10.51 2.76
C ASP A 45 11.72 9.13 2.31
N LEU A 46 10.59 8.67 2.84
CA LEU A 46 9.97 7.39 2.57
C LEU A 46 8.49 7.57 2.20
N ILE A 47 8.08 7.00 1.07
CA ILE A 47 6.67 7.01 0.64
C ILE A 47 6.13 5.58 0.51
N GLY A 48 5.12 5.26 1.31
CA GLY A 48 4.34 4.03 1.21
C GLY A 48 3.18 4.19 0.23
N PHE A 49 3.04 3.25 -0.70
CA PHE A 49 1.89 3.19 -1.61
C PHE A 49 1.12 1.89 -1.39
N GLY A 50 -0.17 1.97 -1.06
CA GLY A 50 -0.93 0.74 -0.88
C GLY A 50 -2.41 0.78 -1.14
N SER A 51 -2.96 -0.36 -1.56
CA SER A 51 -4.39 -0.49 -1.76
C SER A 51 -4.88 -1.91 -1.62
N GLY A 52 -6.20 -2.07 -1.59
CA GLY A 52 -6.82 -3.33 -1.98
C GLY A 52 -6.36 -3.73 -3.39
N ILE A 53 -6.39 -5.03 -3.70
CA ILE A 53 -6.17 -5.53 -5.05
C ILE A 53 -7.49 -5.67 -5.78
N TYR A 54 -7.58 -5.01 -6.93
CA TYR A 54 -8.74 -4.97 -7.81
C TYR A 54 -8.32 -5.46 -9.20
N TYR A 55 -8.93 -6.55 -9.68
CA TYR A 55 -8.58 -7.15 -10.98
C TYR A 55 -7.06 -7.34 -11.15
N TRP A 56 -6.45 -8.03 -10.19
CA TRP A 56 -5.02 -8.40 -10.16
C TRP A 56 -4.02 -7.25 -9.96
N LYS A 57 -4.44 -6.02 -9.68
CA LYS A 57 -3.54 -4.87 -9.47
C LYS A 57 -4.05 -3.91 -8.41
N HIS A 58 -3.20 -2.96 -8.02
CA HIS A 58 -3.57 -1.88 -7.12
C HIS A 58 -4.68 -0.99 -7.69
N HIS A 59 -5.31 -0.20 -6.83
CA HIS A 59 -6.38 0.72 -7.21
C HIS A 59 -5.89 1.78 -8.21
N ARG A 60 -6.72 2.10 -9.21
CA ARG A 60 -6.39 3.04 -10.31
C ARG A 60 -5.93 4.43 -9.83
N ALA A 61 -6.43 4.88 -8.68
CA ALA A 61 -6.06 6.19 -8.13
C ALA A 61 -4.58 6.29 -7.78
N LEU A 62 -3.94 5.21 -7.32
CA LEU A 62 -2.50 5.20 -7.07
C LEU A 62 -1.72 5.35 -8.39
N PHE A 63 -2.16 4.69 -9.46
CA PHE A 63 -1.52 4.82 -10.77
C PHE A 63 -1.64 6.25 -11.31
N LYS A 64 -2.83 6.86 -11.21
CA LYS A 64 -3.03 8.26 -11.60
C LYS A 64 -2.11 9.22 -10.85
N LEU A 65 -1.99 9.06 -9.52
CA LEU A 65 -1.05 9.84 -8.74
C LEU A 65 0.38 9.61 -9.25
N VAL A 66 0.83 8.36 -9.35
CA VAL A 66 2.20 8.02 -9.80
C VAL A 66 2.50 8.62 -11.17
N GLU A 67 1.55 8.56 -12.12
CA GLU A 67 1.67 9.16 -13.46
C GLU A 67 1.90 10.68 -13.39
N SER A 68 1.24 11.37 -12.46
CA SER A 68 1.37 12.82 -12.27
C SER A 68 2.63 13.25 -11.50
N LEU A 69 3.36 12.32 -10.86
CA LEU A 69 4.53 12.68 -10.06
C LEU A 69 5.65 13.28 -10.93
N PRO A 70 6.43 14.24 -10.40
CA PRO A 70 7.70 14.62 -10.99
C PRO A 70 8.69 13.45 -10.95
N ARG A 71 9.93 13.66 -11.40
CA ARG A 71 10.98 12.65 -11.26
C ARG A 71 11.36 12.50 -9.79
N MET A 72 11.22 11.29 -9.26
CA MET A 72 11.43 10.95 -7.84
C MET A 72 12.78 10.25 -7.62
N LYS A 73 13.83 10.68 -8.33
CA LYS A 73 15.14 10.02 -8.31
C LYS A 73 15.71 10.01 -6.88
N GLY A 74 16.06 8.82 -6.40
CA GLY A 74 16.67 8.64 -5.07
C GLY A 74 15.68 8.70 -3.90
N LYS A 75 14.37 8.86 -4.17
CA LYS A 75 13.34 8.72 -3.13
C LYS A 75 13.06 7.25 -2.87
N LYS A 76 12.92 6.88 -1.60
CA LYS A 76 12.60 5.53 -1.18
C LYS A 76 11.09 5.33 -1.15
N ALA A 77 10.63 4.18 -1.62
CA ALA A 77 9.23 3.81 -1.54
C ALA A 77 9.06 2.36 -1.12
N PHE A 78 7.93 2.07 -0.46
CA PHE A 78 7.49 0.71 -0.20
C PHE A 78 6.07 0.51 -0.74
N ILE A 79 5.73 -0.74 -1.05
CA ILE A 79 4.42 -1.10 -1.60
C ILE A 79 3.72 -2.01 -0.62
N PHE A 80 2.43 -1.79 -0.38
CA PHE A 80 1.65 -2.73 0.43
C PHE A 80 0.25 -2.98 -0.12
N SER A 81 -0.30 -4.17 0.13
CA SER A 81 -1.65 -4.47 -0.30
C SER A 81 -2.39 -5.45 0.61
N THR A 82 -3.72 -5.45 0.46
CA THR A 82 -4.59 -6.51 0.95
C THR A 82 -5.36 -7.11 -0.22
N ALA A 83 -5.53 -8.43 -0.26
CA ALA A 83 -6.27 -9.09 -1.35
C ALA A 83 -7.10 -10.27 -0.84
N GLY A 84 -8.24 -10.54 -1.48
CA GLY A 84 -8.96 -11.79 -1.25
C GLY A 84 -8.07 -13.00 -1.59
N ILE A 85 -7.52 -13.00 -2.81
CA ILE A 85 -6.47 -13.92 -3.28
C ILE A 85 -5.15 -13.15 -3.36
N ASN A 86 -4.22 -13.47 -2.45
CA ASN A 86 -2.96 -12.76 -2.31
C ASN A 86 -1.84 -13.43 -3.14
N ILE A 87 -1.45 -12.82 -4.26
CA ILE A 87 -0.31 -13.24 -5.11
C ILE A 87 0.61 -12.03 -5.33
N PRO A 88 1.42 -11.64 -4.33
CA PRO A 88 2.13 -10.36 -4.31
C PRO A 88 3.00 -10.11 -5.55
N PHE A 89 3.69 -11.14 -6.06
CA PHE A 89 4.50 -11.03 -7.27
C PHE A 89 3.71 -10.51 -8.48
N ILE A 90 2.46 -10.95 -8.65
CA ILE A 90 1.56 -10.49 -9.72
C ILE A 90 0.93 -9.15 -9.34
N ASN A 91 0.40 -9.04 -8.12
CA ASN A 91 -0.40 -7.90 -7.66
C ASN A 91 0.39 -6.58 -7.63
N HIS A 92 1.67 -6.66 -7.25
CA HIS A 92 2.52 -5.49 -7.12
C HIS A 92 3.28 -5.15 -8.40
N ARG A 93 3.39 -6.09 -9.35
CA ARG A 93 4.22 -5.94 -10.57
C ARG A 93 4.02 -4.62 -11.29
N LYS A 94 2.75 -4.24 -11.54
CA LYS A 94 2.42 -3.01 -12.28
C LYS A 94 2.80 -1.74 -11.50
N LEU A 95 2.47 -1.68 -10.21
CA LEU A 95 2.78 -0.51 -9.39
C LEU A 95 4.28 -0.36 -9.15
N ARG A 96 4.97 -1.47 -8.85
CA ARG A 96 6.44 -1.52 -8.76
C ARG A 96 7.09 -0.97 -10.03
N SER A 97 6.64 -1.40 -11.21
CA SER A 97 7.18 -0.91 -12.47
C SER A 97 6.93 0.59 -12.66
N ALA A 98 5.73 1.08 -12.36
CA ALA A 98 5.39 2.50 -12.48
C ALA A 98 6.24 3.38 -11.54
N LEU A 99 6.41 2.98 -10.28
CA LEU A 99 7.24 3.68 -9.30
C LEU A 99 8.72 3.69 -9.71
N ARG A 100 9.26 2.55 -10.13
CA ARG A 100 10.65 2.47 -10.62
C ARG A 100 10.88 3.38 -11.84
N LYS A 101 9.93 3.46 -12.77
CA LYS A 101 10.00 4.37 -13.92
C LYS A 101 10.03 5.85 -13.50
N LYS A 102 9.40 6.21 -12.39
CA LYS A 102 9.48 7.56 -11.81
C LYS A 102 10.79 7.83 -11.06
N GLY A 103 11.62 6.80 -10.82
CA GLY A 103 12.94 6.93 -10.19
C GLY A 103 12.98 6.54 -8.72
N PHE A 104 11.90 5.97 -8.18
CA PHE A 104 11.88 5.46 -6.82
C PHE A 104 12.79 4.24 -6.64
N GLU A 105 13.47 4.19 -5.50
CA GLU A 105 14.07 2.98 -4.95
C GLU A 105 13.00 2.22 -4.15
N ILE A 106 12.66 0.99 -4.57
CA ILE A 106 11.69 0.16 -3.84
C ILE A 106 12.42 -0.60 -2.74
N VAL A 107 12.23 -0.17 -1.49
CA VAL A 107 12.95 -0.68 -0.31
C VAL A 107 12.22 -1.82 0.40
N GLY A 108 10.97 -2.11 0.03
CA GLY A 108 10.23 -3.23 0.59
C GLY A 108 8.83 -3.38 0.00
N GLU A 109 8.29 -4.58 0.11
CA GLU A 109 6.91 -4.89 -0.25
C GLU A 109 6.25 -5.75 0.82
N PHE A 110 4.99 -5.47 1.14
CA PHE A 110 4.18 -6.23 2.07
C PHE A 110 2.84 -6.60 1.46
N SER A 111 2.34 -7.81 1.69
CA SER A 111 0.94 -8.08 1.41
C SER A 111 0.36 -9.10 2.36
N CYS A 112 -0.93 -8.98 2.64
CA CYS A 112 -1.67 -9.96 3.41
C CYS A 112 -3.04 -10.22 2.77
N ARG A 113 -3.75 -11.20 3.31
CA ARG A 113 -5.14 -11.43 2.92
C ARG A 113 -6.01 -10.28 3.42
N GLY A 114 -7.15 -10.08 2.77
CA GLY A 114 -8.20 -9.17 3.21
C GLY A 114 -9.55 -9.75 2.84
N TRP A 115 -10.55 -9.54 3.70
CA TRP A 115 -11.91 -10.00 3.45
C TRP A 115 -12.42 -9.44 2.12
N ASP A 116 -12.85 -10.35 1.25
CA ASP A 116 -13.33 -10.03 -0.08
C ASP A 116 -14.71 -10.65 -0.31
N THR A 117 -15.68 -9.79 -0.57
CA THR A 117 -17.06 -10.15 -0.90
C THR A 117 -17.42 -9.72 -2.32
N ASN A 118 -16.45 -9.43 -3.19
CA ASN A 118 -16.74 -8.86 -4.49
C ASN A 118 -17.48 -9.83 -5.44
N GLY A 119 -18.53 -9.35 -6.08
CA GLY A 119 -19.32 -10.12 -7.05
C GLY A 119 -20.03 -11.32 -6.42
N TRP A 120 -19.95 -12.49 -7.07
CA TRP A 120 -20.60 -13.71 -6.57
C TRP A 120 -20.13 -14.12 -5.17
N LEU A 121 -18.92 -13.69 -4.76
CA LEU A 121 -18.37 -14.01 -3.44
C LEU A 121 -19.27 -13.54 -2.31
N GLU A 122 -20.01 -12.44 -2.48
CA GLU A 122 -20.99 -11.97 -1.49
C GLU A 122 -22.01 -13.04 -1.11
N LYS A 123 -22.48 -13.82 -2.08
CA LYS A 123 -23.52 -14.85 -1.88
C LYS A 123 -23.07 -16.05 -1.05
N ILE A 124 -21.75 -16.27 -0.95
CA ILE A 124 -21.15 -17.28 -0.06
C ILE A 124 -20.51 -16.63 1.19
N GLY A 125 -20.79 -15.34 1.39
CA GLY A 125 -20.30 -14.50 2.48
C GLY A 125 -18.83 -14.07 2.37
N GLY A 126 -18.21 -14.28 1.20
CA GLY A 126 -16.85 -13.85 0.89
C GLY A 126 -15.75 -14.86 1.22
N ILE A 127 -14.53 -14.51 0.83
CA ILE A 127 -13.29 -15.22 1.16
C ILE A 127 -12.44 -14.39 2.13
N SER A 128 -11.58 -15.03 2.89
CA SER A 128 -10.64 -14.35 3.81
C SER A 128 -11.34 -13.48 4.88
N LYS A 129 -12.52 -13.91 5.39
CA LYS A 129 -13.43 -13.10 6.24
C LYS A 129 -12.82 -12.49 7.50
N GLU A 130 -11.82 -13.15 8.06
CA GLU A 130 -11.15 -12.71 9.28
C GLU A 130 -9.90 -11.87 9.01
N HIS A 131 -9.52 -11.69 7.75
CA HIS A 131 -8.31 -11.00 7.37
C HIS A 131 -8.58 -9.53 6.96
N PRO A 132 -7.65 -8.58 7.23
CA PRO A 132 -6.44 -8.79 8.01
C PRO A 132 -6.75 -9.01 9.49
N ASN A 133 -6.16 -10.07 10.06
CA ASN A 133 -6.28 -10.42 11.47
C ASN A 133 -5.08 -9.90 12.27
N GLU A 134 -5.04 -10.19 13.57
CA GLU A 134 -3.95 -9.74 14.45
C GLU A 134 -2.56 -10.18 13.95
N LYS A 135 -2.43 -11.40 13.41
CA LYS A 135 -1.16 -11.89 12.85
C LYS A 135 -0.75 -11.10 11.61
N ASP A 136 -1.69 -10.76 10.74
CA ASP A 136 -1.40 -9.91 9.56
C ASP A 136 -0.97 -8.51 9.99
N LEU A 137 -1.64 -7.93 10.99
CA LEU A 137 -1.32 -6.61 11.52
C LEU A 137 0.05 -6.61 12.23
N GLU A 138 0.37 -7.67 12.97
CA GLU A 138 1.69 -7.85 13.58
C GLU A 138 2.79 -7.98 12.52
N ASN A 139 2.54 -8.72 11.43
CA ASN A 139 3.49 -8.80 10.31
C ASN A 139 3.66 -7.43 9.62
N ALA A 140 2.58 -6.65 9.47
CA ALA A 140 2.64 -5.29 8.94
C ALA A 140 3.48 -4.37 9.84
N ARG A 141 3.33 -4.49 11.16
CA ARG A 141 4.12 -3.77 12.17
C ARG A 141 5.61 -4.12 12.03
N ARG A 142 5.97 -5.41 12.02
CA ARG A 142 7.36 -5.88 11.85
C ARG A 142 7.97 -5.43 10.53
N PHE A 143 7.19 -5.44 9.46
CA PHE A 143 7.63 -4.91 8.16
C PHE A 143 7.98 -3.42 8.27
N ALA A 144 7.12 -2.63 8.90
CA ALA A 144 7.37 -1.20 9.12
C ALA A 144 8.57 -0.95 10.06
N GLU A 145 8.76 -1.75 11.11
CA GLU A 145 9.95 -1.67 11.98
C GLU A 145 11.24 -1.92 11.19
N LYS A 146 11.24 -2.95 10.33
CA LYS A 146 12.37 -3.24 9.46
C LYS A 146 12.68 -2.08 8.51
N LEU A 147 11.64 -1.44 7.95
CA LEU A 147 11.85 -0.25 7.12
C LEU A 147 12.48 0.89 7.93
N LYS A 148 12.00 1.13 9.16
CA LYS A 148 12.52 2.16 10.06
C LYS A 148 13.99 1.97 10.41
N SER A 149 14.47 0.72 10.51
CA SER A 149 15.89 0.43 10.80
C SER A 149 16.82 0.51 9.58
N MET A 150 16.28 0.58 8.36
CA MET A 150 17.06 0.60 7.11
C MET A 150 17.22 1.99 6.50
N ILE A 151 16.61 3.02 7.10
CA ILE A 151 16.58 4.40 6.59
C ILE A 151 17.04 5.34 7.69
#